data_AF-A0A497AX17-F1
#
_entry.id   AF-A0A497AX17-F1
#
_cell.length_a   1.000
_cell.length_b   1.000
_cell.length_c   1.000
_cell.angle_alpha   90.00
_cell.angle_beta   90.00
_cell.angle_gamma   90.00
#
_symmetry.space_group_name_H-M   'P 1'
#
loop_
_entity.id
_entity.type
_entity.pdbx_description
1 polymer ?
#
loop_
_entity_poly.entity_id
_entity_poly.type
_entity_poly.pdbx_seq_one_letter_code
_entity_poly.pdbx_strand_id
1 'polypeptide(L)' 'HQLRVRSHDVLARIEVSKGEMARLLELATLVIAKFEELGYTYITLDLEGYRSGSMDEILV' A
#
# COMPACT_ATOMS: atom_id res chain seq x y z
N HIS A 1 -8.30 4.47 12.20
CA HIS A 1 -7.37 4.52 11.06
C HIS A 1 -7.16 3.09 10.56
N GLN A 2 -7.44 2.83 9.29
CA GLN A 2 -7.29 1.49 8.70
C GLN A 2 -6.24 1.57 7.59
N LEU A 3 -5.14 0.83 7.77
CA LEU A 3 -4.01 0.74 6.84
C LEU A 3 -3.67 -0.73 6.68
N ARG A 4 -3.42 -1.17 5.46
CA ARG A 4 -2.94 -2.51 5.14
C ARG A 4 -1.85 -2.44 4.09
N VAL A 5 -0.89 -3.34 4.21
CA VAL A 5 0.10 -3.60 3.17
C VAL A 5 -0.12 -5.04 2.73
N ARG A 6 -0.42 -5.25 1.46
CA ARG A 6 -0.36 -6.58 0.84
C ARG A 6 0.99 -6.74 0.16
N SER A 7 1.60 -7.89 0.38
CA SER A 7 2.91 -8.23 -0.16
C SER A 7 2.77 -9.37 -1.14
N HIS A 8 3.40 -9.25 -2.31
CA HIS A 8 3.56 -10.32 -3.27
C HIS A 8 4.94 -10.19 -3.93
N ASP A 9 5.84 -11.14 -3.66
CA ASP A 9 7.24 -11.10 -4.08
C ASP A 9 7.91 -9.74 -3.82
N VAL A 10 8.21 -8.98 -4.87
CA VAL A 10 8.87 -7.66 -4.81
C VAL A 10 7.88 -6.49 -4.82
N LEU A 11 6.57 -6.76 -4.82
CA LEU A 11 5.50 -5.78 -4.86
C LEU A 11 4.85 -5.61 -3.48
N ALA A 12 4.84 -4.37 -3.00
CA ALA A 12 4.01 -3.92 -1.90
C ALA A 12 2.84 -3.09 -2.43
N ARG A 13 1.61 -3.49 -2.08
CA ARG A 13 0.39 -2.71 -2.33
C ARG A 13 -0.13 -2.14 -1.02
N ILE A 14 -0.18 -0.82 -0.94
CA ILE A 14 -0.67 -0.07 0.21
C ILE A 14 -2.16 0.22 0.03
N GLU A 15 -2.94 -0.15 1.03
CA GLU A 15 -4.37 0.14 1.14
C GLU A 15 -4.60 1.05 2.34
N VAL A 16 -5.11 2.25 2.08
CA VAL A 16 -5.56 3.21 3.10
C VAL A 16 -6.98 3.66 2.81
N SER A 17 -7.69 4.19 3.80
CA SER A 17 -8.96 4.86 3.55
C SER A 17 -8.78 6.04 2.60
N LYS A 18 -9.78 6.34 1.75
CA LYS A 18 -9.71 7.42 0.75
C LYS A 18 -9.28 8.78 1.33
N GLY A 19 -9.76 9.12 2.53
CA GLY A 19 -9.38 10.37 3.21
C GLY A 19 -7.89 10.48 3.61
N GLU A 20 -7.16 9.37 3.65
CA GLU A 20 -5.73 9.34 4.00
C GLU A 20 -4.81 9.22 2.78
N MET A 21 -5.37 9.08 1.56
CA MET A 21 -4.56 8.94 0.34
C MET A 21 -3.67 10.15 0.09
N ALA A 22 -4.19 11.36 0.26
CA ALA A 22 -3.41 12.59 0.10
C ALA A 22 -2.21 12.63 1.06
N ARG A 23 -2.45 12.28 2.33
CA ARG A 23 -1.40 12.20 3.35
C ARG A 23 -0.34 11.14 3.02
N LEU A 24 -0.73 10.00 2.47
CA LEU A 24 0.21 8.98 2.02
C LEU A 24 1.12 9.52 0.91
N LEU A 25 0.55 10.26 -0.05
CA LEU A 25 1.30 10.87 -1.15
C LEU A 25 2.26 11.97 -0.67
N GLU A 26 1.87 12.76 0.34
CA GLU A 26 2.78 13.72 0.98
C GLU A 26 4.00 13.04 1.63
N LEU A 27 3.83 11.79 2.10
CA LEU A 27 4.87 10.98 2.71
C LEU A 27 5.57 10.04 1.72
N ALA A 28 5.31 10.14 0.41
CA ALA A 28 5.71 9.12 -0.57
C ALA A 28 7.22 8.82 -0.54
N THR A 29 8.08 9.85 -0.47
CA THR A 29 9.54 9.67 -0.42
C THR A 29 9.99 8.84 0.78
N LEU A 30 9.42 9.09 1.95
CA LEU A 30 9.73 8.35 3.18
C LEU A 30 9.24 6.90 3.08
N VAL A 31 8.03 6.72 2.54
CA VAL A 31 7.44 5.39 2.33
C VAL A 31 8.29 4.58 1.36
N ILE A 32 8.66 5.13 0.21
CA ILE A 32 9.50 4.46 -0.79
C ILE A 32 10.81 4.00 -0.16
N ALA A 33 11.55 4.91 0.49
CA ALA A 33 12.84 4.57 1.11
C ALA A 33 12.71 3.42 2.13
N LYS A 34 11.65 3.44 2.95
CA LYS A 34 11.41 2.39 3.94
C LYS A 34 11.06 1.05 3.32
N PHE A 35 10.34 1.03 2.20
CA PHE A 35 9.97 -0.21 1.52
C PHE A 35 11.12 -0.77 0.68
N GLU A 36 11.96 0.08 0.10
CA GLU A 36 13.20 -0.32 -0.57
C GLU A 36 14.18 -0.98 0.42
N GLU A 37 14.33 -0.43 1.63
CA GLU A 37 15.10 -1.04 2.73
C GLU A 37 14.59 -2.45 3.10
N LEU A 38 13.29 -2.71 2.90
CA LEU A 38 12.64 -4.00 3.16
C LEU A 38 12.71 -4.97 1.96
N GLY A 39 13.27 -4.55 0.82
CA GLY A 39 13.46 -5.38 -0.37
C GLY A 39 12.34 -5.31 -1.41
N TYR A 40 11.39 -4.37 -1.29
CA TYR A 40 10.37 -4.17 -2.32
C TYR A 40 10.93 -3.33 -3.47
N THR A 41 10.66 -3.77 -4.71
CA THR A 41 10.99 -3.03 -5.94
C THR A 41 9.83 -2.14 -6.39
N TYR A 42 8.59 -2.58 -6.13
CA TYR A 42 7.40 -1.87 -6.55
C TYR A 42 6.53 -1.55 -5.35
N ILE A 43 6.19 -0.27 -5.18
CA ILE A 43 5.28 0.21 -4.16
C ILE A 43 4.08 0.83 -4.87
N THR A 44 2.89 0.31 -4.63
CA THR A 44 1.64 0.75 -5.26
C THR A 44 0.62 1.19 -4.23
N LEU A 45 -0.26 2.10 -4.61
CA LEU A 45 -1.43 2.50 -3.82
C LEU A 45 -2.68 1.92 -4.48
N ASP A 46 -3.48 1.19 -3.70
CA ASP A 46 -4.79 0.75 -4.15
C ASP A 46 -5.77 1.93 -4.17
N LEU A 47 -6.24 2.30 -5.36
CA LEU A 47 -7.16 3.43 -5.56
C LEU A 47 -8.60 3.15 -5.10
N GLU A 48 -8.96 1.87 -4.95
CA GLU A 48 -10.23 1.52 -4.34
C GLU A 48 -10.18 1.77 -2.82
N GLY A 49 -8.96 1.76 -2.25
CA GLY A 49 -8.66 2.01 -0.86
C GLY A 49 -8.97 0.81 0.04
N TYR A 50 -8.81 1.00 1.34
CA TYR A 50 -9.07 -0.05 2.32
C TYR A 50 -10.57 -0.45 2.33
N ARG A 51 -10.85 -1.76 2.22
CA ARG A 51 -12.20 -2.35 2.36
C ARG A 51 -12.24 -3.43 3.42
N SER A 52 -13.21 -3.37 4.35
CA SER A 52 -13.46 -4.44 5.32
C SER A 52 -14.10 -5.65 4.62
N GLY A 53 -13.38 -6.78 4.54
CA GLY A 53 -13.90 -8.04 3.98
C GLY A 53 -13.10 -8.62 2.81
N SER A 54 -12.18 -7.86 2.22
CA SER A 54 -11.26 -8.35 1.17
C SER A 54 -10.07 -9.03 1.83
N MET A 55 -10.23 -10.26 2.33
CA MET A 55 -9.08 -11.02 2.89
C MET A 55 -8.22 -11.64 1.78
N ASP A 56 -8.79 -11.99 0.63
CA ASP A 56 -8.05 -12.60 -0.48
C ASP A 56 -8.64 -12.19 -1.84
N GLU A 57 -8.40 -10.95 -2.25
CA GLU A 57 -8.46 -10.64 -3.68
C GLU A 57 -7.13 -11.10 -4.28
N ILE A 58 -7.19 -12.24 -4.98
CA ILE A 58 -6.09 -12.77 -5.77
C ILE A 58 -5.70 -11.70 -6.78
N LEU A 59 -4.45 -11.22 -6.70
CA LEU A 59 -3.84 -10.50 -7.81
C LEU A 59 -3.72 -11.51 -8.96
N VAL A 60 -4.59 -11.39 -9.96
CA VAL A 60 -4.54 -12.18 -11.20
C VAL A 60 -3.68 -11.47 -12.23
#